data_AF-A0A074XPK4-F1
#
_entry.id   AF-A0A074XPK4-F1
#
_cell.length_a   1.000
_cell.length_b   1.000
_cell.length_c   1.000
_cell.angle_alpha   90.00
_cell.angle_beta   90.00
_cell.angle_gamma   90.00
#
_symmetry.space_group_name_H-M   'P 1'
#
loop_
_entity.id
_entity.type
_entity.pdbx_description
1 polymer ?
#
loop_
_entity_poly.entity_id
_entity_poly.type
_entity_poly.pdbx_seq_one_letter_code
_entity_poly.pdbx_strand_id
1 'polypeptide(L)'
;AATCVPQPSGIAYSSVPDSAAGFVADTYYNSQAVLASVPTGWVQSFAGINASNSADKYMGFSLLTSYDPKACMDKCTAVSGCNSVNIYFERDPSTSVDASCSNPPSVVNVKCVLWGGVVATANANNFGPLRGDFQVLIAGSAGYMKSAF
;
A
#
# COMPACT_ATOMS: atom_id res chain seq x y z
N ALA A 1 14.36 -26.39 -0.61
CA ALA A 1 13.99 -24.97 -0.79
C ALA A 1 14.24 -24.26 0.54
N ALA A 2 14.64 -22.99 0.53
CA ALA A 2 14.73 -22.22 1.77
C ALA A 2 13.31 -21.92 2.28
N THR A 3 13.07 -22.12 3.58
CA THR A 3 11.81 -21.81 4.27
C THR A 3 11.97 -20.54 5.08
N CYS A 4 10.88 -19.81 5.31
CA CYS A 4 10.85 -18.58 6.10
C CYS A 4 11.87 -17.55 5.59
N VAL A 5 11.92 -17.34 4.27
CA VAL A 5 12.83 -16.41 3.61
C VAL A 5 12.52 -14.98 4.04
N PRO A 6 13.49 -14.20 4.53
CA PRO A 6 13.29 -12.80 4.91
C PRO A 6 12.62 -11.98 3.80
N GLN A 7 11.62 -11.18 4.18
CA GLN A 7 10.94 -10.23 3.32
C GLN A 7 11.53 -8.82 3.52
N PRO A 8 11.19 -7.83 2.67
CA PRO A 8 11.58 -6.44 2.89
C PRO A 8 11.21 -5.97 4.29
N SER A 9 12.09 -5.18 4.92
CA SER A 9 11.97 -4.80 6.33
C SER A 9 10.82 -3.82 6.63
N GLY A 10 10.20 -3.24 5.61
CA GLY A 10 9.20 -2.19 5.79
C GLY A 10 9.75 -0.88 6.37
N ILE A 11 8.83 -0.05 6.84
CA ILE A 11 9.12 1.21 7.55
C ILE A 11 9.35 0.97 9.04
N ALA A 12 9.87 1.98 9.75
CA ALA A 12 10.15 1.88 11.18
C ALA A 12 8.88 1.81 12.07
N TYR A 13 7.74 2.30 11.58
CA TYR A 13 6.48 2.30 12.34
C TYR A 13 5.77 0.95 12.26
N SER A 14 5.28 0.46 13.39
CA SER A 14 4.45 -0.74 13.49
C SER A 14 3.32 -0.54 14.51
N SER A 15 2.17 -1.18 14.26
CA SER A 15 1.05 -1.17 15.20
C SER A 15 1.37 -1.96 16.45
N VAL A 16 0.83 -1.48 17.57
CA VAL A 16 0.90 -2.17 18.87
C VAL A 16 -0.51 -2.39 19.38
N PRO A 17 -0.98 -3.65 19.51
CA PRO A 17 -0.24 -4.91 19.32
C PRO A 17 -0.01 -5.28 17.84
N ASP A 18 1.08 -6.00 17.53
CA ASP A 18 1.32 -6.60 16.21
C ASP A 18 0.32 -7.73 15.96
N SER A 19 -0.81 -7.35 15.38
CA SER A 19 -1.88 -8.26 14.99
C SER A 19 -2.67 -7.64 13.84
N ALA A 20 -3.44 -8.46 13.14
CA ALA A 20 -4.36 -7.97 12.11
C ALA A 20 -5.35 -6.93 12.65
N ALA A 21 -5.97 -7.20 13.80
CA ALA A 21 -6.90 -6.27 14.45
C ALA A 21 -6.20 -4.99 14.90
N GLY A 22 -4.99 -5.10 15.46
CA GLY A 22 -4.17 -3.95 15.85
C GLY A 22 -3.85 -3.05 14.66
N PHE A 23 -3.44 -3.63 13.53
CA PHE A 23 -3.15 -2.90 12.29
C PHE A 23 -4.38 -2.17 11.75
N VAL A 24 -5.55 -2.81 11.73
CA VAL A 24 -6.80 -2.19 11.24
C VAL A 24 -7.30 -1.08 12.15
N ALA A 25 -7.12 -1.21 13.46
CA ALA A 25 -7.55 -0.21 14.45
C ALA A 25 -6.60 0.98 14.54
N ASP A 26 -5.39 0.87 13.98
CA ASP A 26 -4.37 1.89 14.11
C ASP A 26 -4.66 3.13 13.24
N THR A 27 -5.05 4.20 13.93
CA THR A 27 -5.39 5.48 13.28
C THR A 27 -4.19 6.15 12.60
N TYR A 28 -2.95 5.76 12.92
CA TYR A 28 -1.76 6.33 12.31
C TYR A 28 -1.83 6.24 10.78
N TYR A 29 -2.15 5.08 10.22
CA TYR A 29 -2.13 4.87 8.77
C TYR A 29 -3.12 5.77 8.03
N ASN A 30 -4.37 5.84 8.50
CA ASN A 30 -5.38 6.71 7.90
C ASN A 30 -5.05 8.19 8.09
N SER A 31 -4.43 8.58 9.22
CA SER A 31 -3.99 9.96 9.43
C SER A 31 -2.95 10.41 8.40
N GLN A 32 -1.97 9.56 8.07
CA GLN A 32 -0.95 9.88 7.06
C GLN A 32 -1.59 10.07 5.68
N ALA A 33 -2.58 9.24 5.32
CA ALA A 33 -3.26 9.33 4.04
C ALA A 33 -4.10 10.60 3.88
N VAL A 34 -4.86 10.96 4.91
CA VAL A 34 -5.78 12.11 4.89
C VAL A 34 -5.04 13.44 5.00
N LEU A 35 -3.94 13.49 5.75
CA LEU A 35 -3.17 14.73 5.96
C LEU A 35 -2.14 15.00 4.86
N ALA A 36 -1.89 14.04 3.97
CA ALA A 36 -0.92 14.22 2.91
C ALA A 36 -1.36 15.28 1.90
N SER A 37 -0.43 16.16 1.52
CA SER A 37 -0.68 17.19 0.52
C SER A 37 -0.75 16.60 -0.89
N VAL A 38 -1.62 17.17 -1.73
CA VAL A 38 -1.72 16.81 -3.14
C VAL A 38 -0.76 17.69 -3.95
N PRO A 39 0.25 17.12 -4.64
CA PRO A 39 1.14 17.89 -5.52
C PRO A 39 0.40 18.51 -6.71
N THR A 40 0.89 19.65 -7.18
CA THR A 40 0.37 20.31 -8.39
C THR A 40 0.37 19.37 -9.60
N GLY A 41 -0.70 19.43 -10.40
CA GLY A 41 -0.89 18.58 -11.57
C GLY A 41 -1.52 17.22 -11.28
N TRP A 42 -1.92 17.00 -10.03
CA TRP A 42 -2.63 15.81 -9.58
C TRP A 42 -3.92 16.16 -8.84
N VAL A 43 -4.86 15.22 -8.85
CA VAL A 43 -6.08 15.25 -8.04
C VAL A 43 -6.14 14.00 -7.17
N GLN A 44 -6.56 14.17 -5.92
CA GLN A 44 -6.83 13.04 -5.03
C GLN A 44 -8.25 12.53 -5.31
N SER A 45 -8.38 11.24 -5.62
CA SER A 45 -9.69 10.61 -5.87
C SER A 45 -10.33 10.09 -4.59
N PHE A 46 -9.52 9.62 -3.64
CA PHE A 46 -9.93 9.21 -2.31
C PHE A 46 -8.71 9.16 -1.37
N ALA A 47 -8.96 9.14 -0.07
CA ALA A 47 -7.94 8.90 0.95
C ALA A 47 -8.53 8.24 2.21
N GLY A 48 -7.68 7.51 2.93
CA GLY A 48 -7.99 6.98 4.26
C GLY A 48 -8.93 5.77 4.26
N ILE A 49 -8.80 4.87 3.29
CA ILE A 49 -9.58 3.62 3.23
C ILE A 49 -8.71 2.38 3.42
N ASN A 50 -9.35 1.26 3.80
CA ASN A 50 -8.68 -0.01 4.11
C ASN A 50 -8.71 -0.99 2.93
N ALA A 51 -8.43 -0.49 1.72
CA ALA A 51 -8.34 -1.30 0.51
C ALA A 51 -7.47 -0.63 -0.56
N SER A 52 -6.74 -1.41 -1.34
CA SER A 52 -6.00 -0.95 -2.51
C SER A 52 -6.82 -1.14 -3.79
N ASN A 53 -6.42 -0.45 -4.85
CA ASN A 53 -7.10 -0.52 -6.14
C ASN A 53 -6.78 -1.82 -6.91
N SER A 54 -7.82 -2.38 -7.54
CA SER A 54 -7.70 -3.30 -8.68
C SER A 54 -8.08 -2.51 -9.92
N ALA A 55 -7.11 -1.79 -10.52
CA ALA A 55 -7.36 -0.89 -11.64
C ALA A 55 -6.81 -1.43 -12.97
N ASP A 56 -7.11 -0.75 -14.07
CA ASP A 56 -6.60 -1.15 -15.38
C ASP A 56 -5.13 -0.77 -15.58
N LYS A 57 -4.43 -1.55 -16.42
CA LYS A 57 -3.04 -1.32 -16.82
C LYS A 57 -2.12 -1.21 -15.61
N TYR A 58 -2.02 -2.28 -14.82
CA TYR A 58 -1.03 -2.40 -13.76
C TYR A 58 0.38 -2.21 -14.30
N MET A 59 1.14 -1.28 -13.72
CA MET A 59 2.49 -0.90 -14.16
C MET A 59 3.57 -1.27 -13.12
N GLY A 60 3.21 -2.03 -12.09
CA GLY A 60 4.12 -2.42 -11.02
C GLY A 60 4.00 -1.52 -9.79
N PHE A 61 4.90 -1.77 -8.83
CA PHE A 61 4.96 -1.03 -7.58
C PHE A 61 6.38 -0.75 -7.14
N SER A 62 6.54 0.20 -6.22
CA SER A 62 7.76 0.44 -5.45
C SER A 62 7.43 0.45 -3.96
N LEU A 63 8.37 0.00 -3.15
CA LEU A 63 8.34 0.24 -1.70
C LEU A 63 8.99 1.60 -1.41
N LEU A 64 8.29 2.42 -0.65
CA LEU A 64 8.79 3.71 -0.16
C LEU A 64 9.26 3.56 1.30
N THR A 65 10.18 4.43 1.70
CA THR A 65 10.69 4.48 3.08
C THR A 65 9.75 5.21 4.04
N SER A 66 8.82 6.00 3.51
CA SER A 66 7.79 6.73 4.24
C SER A 66 6.56 6.95 3.36
N TYR A 67 5.46 7.40 3.96
CA TYR A 67 4.24 7.76 3.24
C TYR A 67 4.41 9.10 2.52
N ASP A 68 4.89 9.03 1.28
CA ASP A 68 5.17 10.19 0.44
C ASP A 68 4.45 10.08 -0.91
N PRO A 69 3.25 10.68 -1.04
CA PRO A 69 2.53 10.68 -2.31
C PRO A 69 3.30 11.38 -3.42
N LYS A 70 4.09 12.42 -3.11
CA LYS A 70 4.87 13.13 -4.14
C LYS A 70 5.92 12.20 -4.74
N ALA A 71 6.69 11.51 -3.91
CA ALA A 71 7.66 10.52 -4.40
C ALA A 71 6.99 9.42 -5.24
N CYS A 72 5.77 9.02 -4.89
CA CYS A 72 5.00 8.05 -5.67
C CYS A 72 4.57 8.60 -7.04
N MET A 73 4.07 9.83 -7.09
CA MET A 73 3.66 10.52 -8.31
C MET A 73 4.85 10.85 -9.23
N ASP A 74 6.02 11.16 -8.65
CA ASP A 74 7.26 11.35 -9.41
C ASP A 74 7.68 10.06 -10.13
N LYS A 75 7.54 8.90 -9.47
CA LYS A 75 7.74 7.58 -10.12
C LYS A 75 6.77 7.35 -11.26
N CYS A 76 5.49 7.67 -11.10
CA CYS A 76 4.50 7.57 -12.19
C CYS A 76 4.85 8.50 -13.35
N THR A 77 5.31 9.72 -13.07
CA THR A 77 5.67 10.70 -14.10
C THR A 77 6.85 10.22 -14.96
N ALA A 78 7.75 9.41 -14.39
CA ALA A 78 8.86 8.79 -15.10
C ALA A 78 8.45 7.57 -15.97
N VAL A 79 7.22 7.07 -15.85
CA VAL A 79 6.73 5.90 -16.59
C VAL A 79 5.73 6.33 -17.66
N SER A 80 6.08 6.08 -18.92
CA SER A 80 5.19 6.38 -20.05
C SER A 80 3.86 5.62 -19.92
N GLY A 81 2.76 6.35 -20.07
CA GLY A 81 1.40 5.80 -19.95
C GLY A 81 0.89 5.62 -18.52
N CYS A 82 1.69 5.94 -17.49
CA CYS A 82 1.20 5.98 -16.11
C CYS A 82 0.38 7.25 -15.89
N ASN A 83 -0.85 7.08 -15.39
CA ASN A 83 -1.83 8.16 -15.25
C ASN A 83 -2.30 8.34 -13.81
N SER A 84 -2.13 7.30 -13.01
CA SER A 84 -2.63 7.27 -11.65
C SER A 84 -1.76 6.42 -10.74
N VAL A 85 -1.86 6.70 -9.45
CA VAL A 85 -1.16 5.97 -8.41
C VAL A 85 -2.10 5.63 -7.26
N ASN A 86 -1.85 4.49 -6.64
CA ASN A 86 -2.42 4.14 -5.35
C ASN A 86 -1.28 3.93 -4.35
N ILE A 87 -1.26 4.75 -3.31
CA ILE A 87 -0.30 4.65 -2.21
C ILE A 87 -1.03 4.19 -0.94
N TYR A 88 -0.46 3.23 -0.21
CA TYR A 88 -1.06 2.65 0.99
C TYR A 88 -0.03 1.99 1.89
N PHE A 89 -0.42 1.75 3.14
CA PHE A 89 0.30 0.86 4.05
C PHE A 89 -0.21 -0.57 3.87
N GLU A 90 0.70 -1.53 3.78
CA GLU A 90 0.39 -2.96 3.76
C GLU A 90 1.05 -3.65 4.95
N ARG A 91 0.25 -4.39 5.72
CA ARG A 91 0.73 -5.35 6.71
C ARG A 91 1.23 -6.58 5.96
N ASP A 92 2.53 -6.80 5.95
CA ASP A 92 3.18 -7.92 5.28
C ASP A 92 3.91 -8.81 6.29
N PRO A 93 4.10 -10.11 6.00
CA PRO A 93 4.88 -10.98 6.87
C PRO A 93 6.38 -10.64 6.76
N SER A 94 7.11 -10.66 7.88
CA SER A 94 8.57 -10.43 7.91
C SER A 94 9.38 -11.54 7.21
N THR A 95 8.79 -12.71 7.01
CA THR A 95 9.34 -13.83 6.24
C THR A 95 8.32 -14.37 5.24
N SER A 96 8.73 -15.23 4.31
CA SER A 96 7.76 -16.05 3.58
C SER A 96 6.91 -16.85 4.56
N VAL A 97 5.65 -17.08 4.20
CA VAL A 97 4.74 -17.88 5.01
C VAL A 97 4.83 -19.33 4.56
N ASP A 98 5.40 -20.16 5.43
CA ASP A 98 5.60 -21.59 5.20
C ASP A 98 5.11 -22.40 6.41
N ALA A 99 5.08 -23.74 6.33
CA ALA A 99 4.56 -24.59 7.40
C ALA A 99 5.24 -24.38 8.78
N SER A 100 6.52 -24.02 8.80
CA SER A 100 7.28 -23.74 10.04
C SER A 100 7.17 -22.29 10.54
N CYS A 101 6.52 -21.41 9.78
CA CYS A 101 6.36 -19.99 10.05
C CYS A 101 5.04 -19.51 9.41
N SER A 102 3.92 -20.11 9.82
CA SER A 102 2.62 -19.86 9.21
C SER A 102 2.04 -18.47 9.55
N ASN A 103 2.54 -17.83 10.61
CA ASN A 103 2.18 -16.49 11.05
C ASN A 103 3.40 -15.75 11.66
N PRO A 104 4.37 -15.32 10.84
CA PRO A 104 5.54 -14.60 11.34
C PRO A 104 5.17 -13.20 11.84
N PRO A 105 6.05 -12.51 12.59
CA PRO A 105 5.87 -11.09 12.92
C PRO A 105 5.61 -10.24 11.68
N SER A 106 4.80 -9.20 11.79
CA SER A 106 4.53 -8.33 10.64
C SER A 106 5.59 -7.25 10.47
N VAL A 107 5.71 -6.81 9.22
CA VAL A 107 6.33 -5.55 8.82
C VAL A 107 5.25 -4.68 8.17
N VAL A 108 5.50 -3.38 8.13
CA VAL A 108 4.61 -2.44 7.45
C VAL A 108 5.31 -1.88 6.24
N ASN A 109 4.79 -2.15 5.05
CA ASN A 109 5.31 -1.60 3.80
C ASN A 109 4.49 -0.39 3.38
N VAL A 110 5.15 0.67 2.89
CA VAL A 110 4.46 1.72 2.13
C VAL A 110 4.58 1.36 0.65
N LYS A 111 3.48 0.91 0.06
CA LYS A 111 3.43 0.56 -1.36
C LYS A 111 2.97 1.74 -2.18
N CYS A 112 3.74 2.07 -3.20
CA CYS A 112 3.36 2.97 -4.29
C CYS A 112 3.08 2.12 -5.53
N VAL A 113 1.82 1.99 -5.91
CA VAL A 113 1.39 1.21 -7.07
C VAL A 113 1.04 2.13 -8.23
N LEU A 114 1.55 1.81 -9.41
CA LEU A 114 1.41 2.59 -10.62
C LEU A 114 0.35 1.97 -11.54
N TRP A 115 -0.53 2.81 -12.09
CA TRP A 115 -1.60 2.38 -12.97
C TRP A 115 -1.72 3.31 -14.19
N GLY A 116 -2.08 2.72 -15.33
CA GLY A 116 -2.48 3.50 -16.51
C GLY A 116 -3.98 3.82 -16.55
N GLY A 117 -4.80 3.15 -15.74
CA GLY A 117 -6.25 3.34 -15.65
C GLY A 117 -6.69 4.28 -14.53
N VAL A 118 -7.99 4.33 -14.26
CA VAL A 118 -8.59 5.13 -13.18
C VAL A 118 -8.40 4.44 -11.83
N VAL A 119 -8.00 5.20 -10.80
CA VAL A 119 -8.04 4.77 -9.40
C VAL A 119 -9.14 5.54 -8.67
N ALA A 120 -10.16 4.83 -8.19
CA ALA A 120 -11.32 5.41 -7.53
C ALA A 120 -11.75 4.52 -6.37
N THR A 121 -12.56 5.04 -5.45
CA THR A 121 -13.10 4.23 -4.34
C THR A 121 -13.84 2.99 -4.84
N ALA A 122 -14.55 3.10 -5.98
CA ALA A 122 -15.33 2.01 -6.56
C ALA A 122 -14.49 0.79 -6.99
N ASN A 123 -13.21 0.97 -7.31
CA ASN A 123 -12.30 -0.13 -7.62
C ASN A 123 -11.21 -0.35 -6.56
N ALA A 124 -11.35 0.27 -5.37
CA ALA A 124 -10.56 -0.05 -4.19
C ALA A 124 -11.16 -1.25 -3.45
N ASN A 125 -10.94 -2.44 -3.99
CA ASN A 125 -11.57 -3.69 -3.57
C ASN A 125 -10.59 -4.81 -3.26
N ASN A 126 -9.29 -4.52 -3.26
CA ASN A 126 -8.27 -5.44 -2.79
C ASN A 126 -8.01 -5.17 -1.30
N PHE A 127 -8.47 -6.08 -0.44
CA PHE A 127 -8.36 -5.98 1.03
C PHE A 127 -7.14 -6.71 1.61
N GLY A 128 -6.30 -7.30 0.74
CA GLY A 128 -5.19 -8.15 1.14
C GLY A 128 -5.60 -9.63 1.26
N PRO A 129 -4.76 -10.58 0.81
CA PRO A 129 -5.05 -12.00 0.90
C PRO A 129 -4.68 -12.59 2.27
N LEU A 130 -5.31 -13.71 2.61
CA LEU A 130 -4.78 -14.61 3.63
C LEU A 130 -3.60 -15.41 3.03
N ARG A 131 -2.47 -15.47 3.73
CA ARG A 131 -1.31 -16.32 3.38
C ARG A 131 -1.04 -17.24 4.56
N GLY A 132 -1.36 -18.53 4.44
CA GLY A 132 -1.33 -19.43 5.60
C GLY A 132 -2.25 -18.92 6.71
N ASP A 133 -1.69 -18.67 7.90
CA ASP A 133 -2.41 -18.07 9.03
C ASP A 133 -2.19 -16.55 9.13
N PHE A 134 -1.34 -15.98 8.27
CA PHE A 134 -1.03 -14.56 8.25
C PHE A 134 -2.02 -13.77 7.39
N GLN A 135 -2.66 -12.76 7.96
CA GLN A 135 -3.53 -11.83 7.24
C GLN A 135 -2.74 -10.63 6.72
N VAL A 136 -2.61 -10.54 5.39
CA VAL A 136 -2.17 -9.30 4.72
C VAL A 136 -3.33 -8.34 4.71
N LEU A 137 -3.06 -7.09 5.07
CA LEU A 137 -4.08 -6.06 5.23
C LEU A 137 -3.60 -4.73 4.70
N ILE A 138 -4.55 -3.89 4.27
CA ILE A 138 -4.27 -2.58 3.70
C ILE A 138 -4.93 -1.52 4.56
N ALA A 139 -4.22 -0.43 4.83
CA ALA A 139 -4.70 0.73 5.58
C ALA A 139 -4.11 2.02 5.00
N GLY A 140 -4.75 3.15 5.28
CA GLY A 140 -4.25 4.45 4.83
C GLY A 140 -4.10 4.54 3.32
N SER A 141 -5.02 3.94 2.57
CA SER A 141 -4.97 3.94 1.11
C SER A 141 -5.48 5.26 0.54
N ALA A 142 -4.74 5.82 -0.40
CA ALA A 142 -5.14 6.98 -1.17
C ALA A 142 -4.86 6.80 -2.66
N GLY A 143 -5.77 7.32 -3.48
CA GLY A 143 -5.69 7.33 -4.93
C GLY A 143 -5.41 8.73 -5.46
N TYR A 144 -4.50 8.84 -6.42
CA TYR A 144 -4.18 10.09 -7.09
C TYR A 144 -4.15 9.89 -8.61
N MET A 145 -4.64 10.86 -9.34
CA MET A 145 -4.66 10.85 -10.82
C MET A 145 -4.08 12.16 -11.34
N LYS A 146 -3.39 12.12 -12.49
CA LYS A 146 -2.97 13.35 -13.18
C LYS A 146 -4.20 14.19 -13.47
N SER A 147 -4.15 15.50 -13.27
CA SER A 147 -5.31 16.38 -13.52
C SER A 147 -5.75 16.41 -14.99
N ALA A 148 -4.85 16.04 -15.91
CA ALA A 148 -5.11 16.00 -17.35
C ALA A 148 -5.58 14.61 -17.85
N PHE A 149 -5.75 13.64 -16.96
CA PHE A 149 -6.21 12.28 -17.27
C PHE A 149 -7.72 12.15 -17.19
#